data_AF-A0A5B1CP92-F1
#
_entry.id   AF-A0A5B1CP92-F1
#
_cell.length_a   1.000
_cell.length_b   1.000
_cell.length_c   1.000
_cell.angle_alpha   90.00
_cell.angle_beta   90.00
_cell.angle_gamma   90.00
#
_symmetry.space_group_name_H-M   'P 1'
#
loop_
_entity.id
_entity.type
_entity.pdbx_description
1 polymer ?
#
loop_
_entity_poly.entity_id
_entity_poly.type
_entity_poly.pdbx_seq_one_letter_code
_entity_poly.pdbx_strand_id
1 'polypeptide(L)'
;MKTSELKSAGRKCDKLGLGQAERTLLVCMDRKTAKCAGSKQMQQVWKHLKRRLKELKLDQRGGIVQIKTGCVGICKGGPIQGDCATIGNLGD
;
A
#
# COMPACT_ATOMS: atom_id res chain seq x y z
N MET A 1 15.90 -13.07 -17.05
CA MET A 1 14.60 -12.37 -17.13
C MET A 1 14.49 -11.75 -18.52
N LYS A 2 13.39 -11.90 -19.26
CA LYS A 2 13.32 -11.47 -20.67
C LYS A 2 13.08 -9.96 -20.77
N THR A 3 13.75 -9.26 -21.68
CA THR A 3 13.65 -7.79 -21.86
C THR A 3 12.23 -7.33 -22.22
N SER A 4 11.46 -8.16 -22.91
CA SER A 4 10.05 -7.89 -23.25
C SER A 4 9.14 -7.83 -22.02
N GLU A 5 9.40 -8.69 -21.02
CA GLU A 5 8.65 -8.74 -19.77
C GLU A 5 8.90 -7.48 -18.94
N LEU A 6 10.17 -7.05 -18.86
CA LEU A 6 10.57 -5.80 -18.20
C LEU A 6 9.89 -4.57 -18.79
N LYS A 7 9.82 -4.47 -20.13
CA LYS A 7 9.10 -3.36 -20.81
C LYS A 7 7.61 -3.36 -20.48
N SER A 8 6.99 -4.53 -20.37
CA SER A 8 5.58 -4.65 -19.99
C SER A 8 5.33 -4.23 -18.54
N ALA A 9 6.21 -4.65 -17.62
CA ALA A 9 6.17 -4.24 -16.23
C ALA A 9 6.32 -2.72 -16.08
N GLY A 10 7.25 -2.10 -16.81
CA GLY A 10 7.44 -0.64 -16.83
C GLY A 10 6.16 0.12 -17.22
N ARG A 11 5.52 -0.26 -18.34
CA ARG A 11 4.25 0.36 -18.77
C ARG A 11 3.15 0.23 -17.71
N LYS A 12 3.11 -0.90 -17.00
CA LYS A 12 2.13 -1.10 -15.92
C LYS A 12 2.44 -0.21 -14.72
N CYS A 13 3.72 -0.05 -14.38
CA CYS A 13 4.21 0.87 -13.34
C CYS A 13 3.75 2.31 -13.63
N ASP A 14 3.93 2.78 -14.86
CA ASP A 14 3.53 4.12 -15.30
C ASP A 14 2.00 4.32 -15.29
N LYS A 15 1.27 3.27 -15.68
CA LYS A 15 -0.20 3.29 -15.64
C LYS A 15 -0.72 3.39 -14.20
N LEU A 16 -0.04 2.76 -13.25
CA LEU A 16 -0.39 2.83 -11.83
C LEU A 16 0.13 4.09 -11.14
N GLY A 17 0.98 4.88 -11.79
CA GLY A 17 1.55 6.11 -11.22
C GLY A 17 2.59 5.85 -10.13
N LEU A 18 3.15 4.64 -10.04
CA LEU A 18 4.06 4.25 -8.96
C LEU A 18 5.35 5.07 -8.95
N GLY A 19 5.88 5.43 -10.12
CA GLY A 19 7.08 6.28 -10.22
C GLY A 19 6.82 7.77 -10.00
N GLN A 20 5.55 8.19 -9.87
CA GLN A 20 5.15 9.59 -9.67
C GLN A 20 4.54 9.83 -8.29
N ALA A 21 4.25 8.77 -7.53
CA ALA A 21 3.51 8.84 -6.29
C ALA A 21 4.23 9.68 -5.23
N GLU A 22 3.58 10.73 -4.71
CA GLU A 22 4.08 11.54 -3.62
C GLU A 22 4.25 10.73 -2.33
N ARG A 23 3.31 9.80 -2.09
CA ARG A 23 3.32 8.88 -0.96
C ARG A 23 2.83 7.52 -1.39
N THR A 24 3.42 6.48 -0.82
CA THR A 24 2.97 5.10 -0.99
C THR A 24 2.53 4.56 0.35
N LEU A 25 1.24 4.32 0.52
CA LEU A 25 0.67 3.66 1.69
C LEU A 25 0.76 2.15 1.55
N LEU A 26 1.53 1.53 2.44
CA LEU A 26 1.58 0.08 2.60
C LEU A 26 0.56 -0.32 3.65
N VAL A 27 -0.36 -1.24 3.28
CA VAL A 27 -1.42 -1.72 4.16
C VAL A 27 -1.24 -3.20 4.40
N CYS A 28 -0.99 -3.57 5.64
CA CYS A 28 -0.88 -4.98 6.03
C CYS A 28 -2.23 -5.69 5.80
N MET A 29 -2.20 -6.71 4.95
CA MET A 29 -3.34 -7.56 4.59
C MET A 29 -2.99 -9.04 4.78
N ASP A 30 -2.15 -9.35 5.77
CA ASP A 30 -1.69 -10.71 6.03
C ASP A 30 -2.81 -11.58 6.62
N ARG A 31 -3.41 -12.38 5.74
CA ARG A 31 -4.44 -13.37 6.09
C ARG A 31 -3.87 -14.67 6.63
N LYS A 32 -2.56 -14.93 6.49
CA LYS A 32 -1.93 -16.18 6.95
C LYS A 32 -1.76 -16.16 8.46
N THR A 33 -1.13 -15.10 8.98
CA THR A 33 -0.90 -14.99 10.43
C THR A 33 -2.06 -14.27 11.13
N ALA A 34 -2.74 -13.35 10.44
CA ALA A 34 -3.86 -12.56 10.94
C ALA A 34 -3.58 -11.83 12.29
N LYS A 35 -2.31 -11.59 12.61
CA LYS A 35 -1.89 -11.00 13.89
C LYS A 35 -2.23 -9.52 14.01
N CYS A 36 -2.28 -8.78 12.90
CA CYS A 36 -2.59 -7.35 12.90
C CYS A 36 -4.10 -7.08 13.05
N ALA A 37 -4.93 -7.85 12.36
CA ALA A 37 -6.39 -7.70 12.35
C ALA A 37 -7.06 -8.92 11.71
N GLY A 38 -8.34 -9.12 12.00
CA GLY A 38 -9.15 -10.14 11.33
C GLY A 38 -9.34 -9.85 9.83
N SER A 39 -9.49 -10.89 9.03
CA SER A 39 -9.64 -10.79 7.56
C SER A 39 -10.78 -9.85 7.13
N LYS A 40 -11.92 -9.87 7.83
CA LYS A 40 -13.05 -8.96 7.57
C LYS A 40 -12.68 -7.50 7.85
N GLN A 41 -12.00 -7.24 8.97
CA GLN A 41 -11.57 -5.89 9.37
C GLN A 41 -10.54 -5.32 8.39
N MET A 42 -9.55 -6.12 7.99
CA MET A 42 -8.57 -5.73 6.95
C MET A 42 -9.26 -5.30 5.65
N GLN A 43 -10.28 -6.04 5.19
CA GLN A 43 -11.05 -5.67 4.00
C GLN A 43 -11.89 -4.41 4.19
N GLN A 44 -12.47 -4.20 5.37
CA GLN A 44 -13.20 -2.97 5.70
C GLN A 44 -12.28 -1.75 5.67
N VAL A 45 -11.10 -1.83 6.30
CA VAL A 45 -10.08 -0.78 6.28
C VAL A 45 -9.64 -0.48 4.85
N TRP A 46 -9.37 -1.50 4.04
CA TRP A 46 -9.00 -1.32 2.63
C TRP A 46 -10.09 -0.60 1.82
N LYS A 47 -11.37 -0.98 2.00
CA LYS A 47 -12.48 -0.30 1.32
C LYS A 47 -12.63 1.15 1.78
N HIS A 48 -12.52 1.39 3.09
CA HIS A 48 -12.57 2.72 3.66
C HIS A 48 -11.45 3.61 3.12
N LEU A 49 -10.20 3.13 3.12
CA LEU A 49 -9.05 3.87 2.61
C LEU A 49 -9.25 4.29 1.15
N LYS A 50 -9.61 3.34 0.27
CA LYS A 50 -9.88 3.65 -1.15
C LYS A 50 -10.94 4.73 -1.33
N ARG A 51 -12.01 4.67 -0.53
CA ARG A 51 -13.10 5.65 -0.59
C ARG A 51 -12.61 7.03 -0.13
N ARG A 52 -11.89 7.11 0.99
CA ARG A 52 -11.37 8.37 1.52
C ARG A 52 -10.36 9.03 0.59
N LEU A 53 -9.46 8.26 -0.01
CA LEU A 53 -8.50 8.80 -0.97
C LEU A 53 -9.20 9.42 -2.19
N LYS A 54 -10.28 8.79 -2.68
CA LYS A 54 -11.13 9.36 -3.75
C LYS A 54 -11.85 10.63 -3.33
N GLU A 55 -12.47 10.62 -2.15
CA GLU A 55 -13.19 11.78 -1.61
C GLU A 55 -12.26 12.99 -1.44
N LEU A 56 -11.02 12.75 -1.02
CA LEU A 56 -10.00 13.77 -0.87
C LEU A 56 -9.24 14.09 -2.18
N LYS A 57 -9.57 13.41 -3.29
CA LYS A 57 -8.89 13.53 -4.58
C LYS A 57 -7.38 13.25 -4.53
N LEU A 58 -6.95 12.42 -3.57
CA LEU A 58 -5.56 12.03 -3.36
C LEU A 58 -5.16 10.77 -4.14
N ASP A 59 -6.07 10.10 -4.85
CA ASP A 59 -5.79 8.87 -5.61
C ASP A 59 -5.46 9.10 -7.09
N GLN A 60 -5.19 10.35 -7.50
CA GLN A 60 -4.82 10.70 -8.87
C GLN A 60 -3.36 10.36 -9.18
N ARG A 61 -2.98 10.43 -10.47
CA ARG A 61 -1.57 10.27 -10.88
C ARG A 61 -0.71 11.28 -10.14
N GLY A 62 0.30 10.78 -9.43
CA GLY A 62 1.19 11.60 -8.62
C GLY A 62 0.80 11.74 -7.15
N GLY A 63 -0.41 11.31 -6.77
CA GLY A 63 -0.88 11.35 -5.39
C GLY A 63 -0.46 10.13 -4.57
N ILE A 64 -1.37 9.66 -3.73
CA ILE A 64 -1.18 8.54 -2.83
C ILE A 64 -1.48 7.22 -3.54
N VAL A 65 -0.45 6.39 -3.68
CA VAL A 65 -0.62 5.00 -4.12
C VAL A 65 -0.75 4.08 -2.91
N GLN A 66 -1.62 3.08 -3.03
CA GLN A 66 -1.92 2.13 -1.98
C GLN A 66 -1.54 0.72 -2.41
N ILE A 67 -0.76 0.03 -1.59
CA ILE A 67 -0.24 -1.32 -1.85
C ILE A 67 -0.66 -2.24 -0.71
N LYS A 68 -1.19 -3.41 -1.06
CA LYS A 68 -1.45 -4.46 -0.09
C LYS A 68 -0.15 -5.20 0.18
N THR A 69 0.24 -5.31 1.44
CA THR A 69 1.47 -5.98 1.86
C THR A 69 1.19 -7.16 2.78
N GLY A 70 2.18 -8.04 2.92
CA GLY A 70 2.22 -9.00 4.02
C GLY A 70 2.57 -8.34 5.35
N CYS A 71 2.66 -9.15 6.41
CA CYS A 71 3.05 -8.65 7.73
C CYS A 71 4.47 -8.11 7.71
N VAL A 72 4.66 -6.92 8.27
CA VAL A 72 5.98 -6.26 8.40
C VAL A 72 6.58 -6.41 9.80
N GLY A 73 6.00 -7.28 10.64
CA GLY A 73 6.52 -7.60 11.98
C GLY A 73 6.01 -6.70 13.11
N ILE A 74 5.23 -5.67 12.81
CA ILE A 74 4.66 -4.76 13.81
C ILE A 74 3.13 -5.01 13.84
N CYS A 75 2.64 -5.73 14.85
CA CYS A 75 1.23 -6.11 14.95
C CYS A 75 0.46 -5.41 16.07
N LYS A 76 1.17 -4.90 17.09
CA LYS A 76 0.57 -4.17 18.21
C LYS A 76 0.20 -2.76 17.71
N GLY A 77 -1.08 -2.51 17.44
CA GLY A 77 -1.58 -1.24 16.89
C GLY A 77 -2.57 -1.35 15.72
N GLY A 78 -2.85 -2.56 15.21
CA GLY A 78 -3.80 -2.77 14.10
C GLY A 78 -3.13 -2.78 12.72
N PRO A 79 -3.90 -2.80 11.61
CA PRO A 79 -3.33 -2.86 10.26
C PRO A 79 -2.54 -1.59 9.98
N ILE A 80 -1.23 -1.73 9.97
CA ILE A 80 -0.32 -0.59 9.81
C ILE A 80 -0.51 0.00 8.42
N GLN A 81 -0.81 1.29 8.42
CA GLN A 81 -0.65 2.19 7.29
C GLN A 81 0.67 2.91 7.51
N GLY A 82 1.74 2.37 6.93
CA GLY A 82 3.02 3.06 6.86
C GLY A 82 3.16 3.68 5.48
N ASP A 83 3.59 4.93 5.38
CA ASP A 83 4.18 5.36 4.13
C ASP A 83 5.61 4.79 4.01
N CYS A 84 6.09 4.61 2.79
CA CYS A 84 7.45 4.13 2.56
C CYS A 84 8.51 5.02 3.26
N ALA A 85 8.21 6.31 3.47
CA ALA A 85 9.11 7.26 4.12
C ALA A 85 9.19 7.10 5.65
N THR A 86 8.09 6.79 6.34
CA THR A 86 8.05 6.67 7.81
C THR A 86 8.54 5.30 8.28
N ILE A 87 8.51 4.27 7.43
CA ILE A 87 9.16 2.98 7.74
C ILE A 87 10.69 3.14 7.88
N GLY A 88 11.28 4.15 7.23
CA GLY A 88 12.68 4.52 7.43
C GLY A 88 12.98 5.22 8.77
N ASN A 89 11.98 5.73 9.48
CA ASN A 89 12.11 6.51 10.71
C ASN A 89 11.53 5.82 11.96
N LEU A 90 11.18 4.53 11.87
CA LEU A 90 10.72 3.72 13.01
C LEU A 90 11.87 3.22 13.90
N GLY A 91 12.96 4.00 13.97
CA GLY A 91 14.21 3.68 14.64
C GLY A 91 14.80 4.82 15.46
N ASP A 92 13.95 5.71 15.99
CA ASP A 92 14.29 6.64 17.09
C ASP A 92 13.36 6.40 18.29
#